data_AF-A0A9W8WNU2-F1
#
_entry.id   AF-A0A9W8WNU2-F1
#
_cell.length_a   1.000
_cell.length_b   1.000
_cell.length_c   1.000
_cell.angle_alpha   90.00
_cell.angle_beta   90.00
_cell.angle_gamma   90.00
#
_symmetry.space_group_name_H-M   'P 1'
#
loop_
_entity.id
_entity.type
_entity.pdbx_description
1 polymer ?
#
loop_
_entity_poly.entity_id
_entity_poly.type
_entity_poly.pdbx_seq_one_letter_code
_entity_poly.pdbx_strand_id
1 'polypeptide(L)'
;MDMYRDISNVSDHNILEKRLGKLESRVSTIIAEIKKAFESSRDGFSISRDQKDMLRKFLFIMKYRGPGFHQRFHGDKSGRYVADDADQFKKYMAENGYDNPVDVWFKSITTILDLRFDLQGHWRTELLATIYPDDALWFIMHMEGYYLAFCTPCNTDDEFVLTENCYSVHEGPNSTQLNLETGEHEVTAWSSYHEFAPITPRLILILRSCLLSNPEEDM
;
A
#
# COMPACT_ATOMS: atom_id res chain seq x y z
N MET A 1 15.45 9.41 -2.85
CA MET A 1 14.84 10.72 -3.16
C MET A 1 14.13 11.22 -1.91
N ASP A 2 14.31 12.48 -1.52
CA ASP A 2 13.70 13.04 -0.29
C ASP A 2 12.30 13.56 -0.62
N MET A 3 11.30 12.69 -0.47
CA MET A 3 9.93 12.85 -0.97
C MET A 3 9.02 13.69 -0.06
N TYR A 4 9.62 14.50 0.80
CA TYR A 4 8.91 15.15 1.91
C TYR A 4 9.37 16.59 2.15
N ARG A 5 10.30 17.09 1.32
CA ARG A 5 10.81 18.46 1.41
C ARG A 5 9.75 19.53 1.15
N ASP A 6 8.69 19.16 0.45
CA ASP A 6 7.60 20.05 0.07
C ASP A 6 6.40 19.98 1.03
N ILE A 7 6.52 19.23 2.14
CA ILE A 7 5.57 19.38 3.25
C ILE A 7 5.79 20.80 3.80
N SER A 8 4.71 21.55 3.86
CA SER A 8 4.61 22.95 4.30
C SER A 8 5.25 23.24 5.67
N ASN A 9 5.62 22.20 6.42
CA ASN A 9 6.22 22.28 7.75
C ASN A 9 7.29 21.20 8.00
N VAL A 10 8.53 21.61 8.29
CA VAL A 10 9.68 20.74 8.61
C VAL A 10 9.41 19.84 9.84
N SER A 11 8.54 20.26 10.77
CA SER A 11 8.17 19.42 11.91
C SER A 11 7.42 18.16 11.47
N ASP A 12 6.60 18.28 10.43
CA ASP A 12 5.69 17.23 9.99
C ASP A 12 6.46 16.15 9.24
N HIS A 13 7.48 16.55 8.47
CA HIS A 13 8.46 15.65 7.87
C HIS A 13 9.17 14.78 8.93
N ASN A 14 9.76 15.41 9.95
CA ASN A 14 10.49 14.69 11.01
C ASN A 14 9.59 13.70 11.78
N ILE A 15 8.33 14.07 12.00
CA ILE A 15 7.35 13.21 12.66
C ILE A 15 7.02 12.00 11.77
N LEU A 16 6.80 12.21 10.47
CA LEU A 16 6.50 11.13 9.53
C LEU A 16 7.67 10.17 9.39
N GLU A 17 8.90 10.67 9.21
CA GLU A 17 10.11 9.84 9.17
C GLU A 17 10.28 9.00 10.44
N LYS A 18 10.02 9.59 11.61
CA LYS A 18 10.06 8.85 12.88
C LYS A 18 9.00 7.75 12.95
N ARG A 19 7.80 7.97 12.40
CA ARG A 19 6.74 6.95 12.33
C ARG A 19 7.10 5.84 11.34
N LEU A 20 7.63 6.20 10.17
CA LEU A 20 8.10 5.26 9.15
C LEU A 20 9.24 4.39 9.69
N GLY A 21 10.25 4.99 10.32
CA GLY A 21 11.36 4.25 10.91
C GLY A 21 10.92 3.26 12.00
N LYS A 22 9.88 3.57 12.78
CA LYS A 22 9.27 2.62 13.73
C LYS A 22 8.60 1.45 13.02
N LEU A 23 7.86 1.71 11.94
CA LEU A 23 7.23 0.66 11.14
C LEU A 23 8.28 -0.25 10.52
N GLU A 24 9.28 0.33 9.84
CA GLU A 24 10.40 -0.36 9.20
C GLU A 24 11.18 -1.22 10.21
N SER A 25 11.47 -0.70 11.40
CA SER A 25 12.17 -1.45 12.46
C SER A 25 11.38 -2.67 12.93
N ARG A 26 10.06 -2.52 13.15
CA ARG A 26 9.19 -3.64 13.56
C ARG A 26 9.11 -4.70 12.48
N VAL A 27 8.92 -4.28 11.22
CA VAL A 27 8.83 -5.16 10.06
C VAL A 27 10.15 -5.90 9.83
N SER A 28 11.29 -5.21 9.98
CA SER A 28 12.61 -5.82 9.82
C SER A 28 12.83 -6.96 10.82
N THR A 29 12.33 -6.82 12.05
CA THR A 29 12.37 -7.89 13.06
C THR A 29 11.56 -9.11 12.60
N ILE A 30 10.34 -8.88 12.11
CA ILE A 30 9.48 -9.96 11.59
C ILE A 30 10.15 -10.65 10.40
N ILE A 31 10.70 -9.90 9.44
CA ILE A 31 11.39 -10.46 8.27
C ILE A 31 12.60 -11.30 8.70
N ALA A 32 13.37 -10.86 9.70
CA ALA A 32 14.51 -11.60 10.20
C ALA A 32 14.10 -12.94 10.86
N GLU A 33 12.98 -12.96 11.58
CA GLU A 33 12.41 -14.19 12.15
C GLU A 33 11.97 -15.16 11.05
N ILE A 34 11.27 -14.65 10.03
CA ILE A 34 10.81 -15.43 8.89
C ILE A 34 12.00 -16.03 8.14
N LYS A 35 13.01 -15.22 7.82
CA LYS A 35 14.24 -15.66 7.15
C LYS A 35 14.91 -16.81 7.91
N LYS A 36 15.11 -16.66 9.23
CA LYS A 36 15.69 -17.71 10.06
C LYS A 36 14.87 -19.00 10.03
N ALA A 37 13.55 -18.90 10.01
CA ALA A 37 12.68 -20.07 9.94
C ALA A 37 12.82 -20.83 8.62
N PHE A 38 12.92 -20.10 7.49
CA PHE A 38 13.20 -20.70 6.18
C PHE A 38 14.60 -21.33 6.10
N GLU A 39 15.62 -20.69 6.67
CA GLU A 39 17.01 -21.20 6.67
C GLU A 39 17.20 -22.45 7.55
N SER A 40 16.35 -22.65 8.56
CA SER A 40 16.48 -23.77 9.49
C SER A 40 15.72 -25.04 9.07
N SER A 41 15.28 -25.13 7.81
CA SER A 41 14.60 -26.28 7.19
C SER A 41 13.43 -26.84 8.00
N ARG A 42 12.73 -26.00 8.76
CA ARG A 42 11.52 -26.41 9.47
C ARG A 42 10.39 -26.60 8.46
N ASP A 43 9.51 -27.57 8.71
CA ASP A 43 8.30 -27.89 7.90
C ASP A 43 7.28 -26.73 7.81
N GLY A 44 7.61 -25.55 8.32
CA GLY A 44 6.81 -24.34 8.27
C GLY A 44 7.21 -23.35 9.35
N PHE A 45 6.62 -22.17 9.28
CA PHE A 45 6.65 -21.17 10.34
C PHE A 45 5.24 -20.64 10.56
N SER A 46 4.96 -20.20 11.78
CA SER A 46 3.71 -19.55 12.12
C SER A 46 3.97 -18.06 12.32
N ILE A 47 3.05 -17.24 11.82
CA ILE A 47 3.02 -15.80 12.10
C ILE A 47 1.76 -15.46 12.86
N SER A 48 1.87 -14.52 13.80
CA SER A 48 0.69 -13.99 14.46
C SER A 48 -0.13 -13.12 13.50
N ARG A 49 -1.41 -12.90 13.83
CA ARG A 49 -2.26 -11.94 13.11
C ARG A 49 -1.62 -10.55 13.11
N ASP A 50 -1.08 -10.12 14.25
CA ASP A 50 -0.43 -8.81 14.37
C ASP A 50 0.79 -8.68 13.46
N GLN A 51 1.60 -9.74 13.32
CA GLN A 51 2.73 -9.75 12.40
C GLN A 51 2.27 -9.68 10.94
N LYS A 52 1.25 -10.45 10.58
CA LYS A 52 0.64 -10.43 9.23
C LYS A 52 0.08 -9.04 8.90
N ASP A 53 -0.67 -8.45 9.82
CA ASP A 53 -1.27 -7.13 9.64
C ASP A 53 -0.20 -6.03 9.57
N MET A 54 0.90 -6.18 10.32
CA MET A 54 2.07 -5.28 10.23
C MET A 54 2.75 -5.35 8.87
N LEU A 55 2.95 -6.56 8.33
CA LEU A 55 3.55 -6.75 7.00
C LEU A 55 2.68 -6.11 5.92
N ARG A 56 1.37 -6.34 5.93
CA ARG A 56 0.45 -5.73 4.97
C ARG A 56 0.40 -4.22 5.09
N LYS A 57 0.30 -3.68 6.31
CA LYS A 57 0.39 -2.23 6.54
C LYS A 57 1.67 -1.66 5.95
N PHE A 58 2.80 -2.33 6.15
CA PHE A 58 4.08 -1.92 5.60
C PHE A 58 4.08 -1.88 4.06
N LEU A 59 3.62 -2.95 3.42
CA LEU A 59 3.55 -3.01 1.96
C LEU A 59 2.68 -1.88 1.40
N PHE A 60 1.50 -1.66 1.99
CA PHE A 60 0.65 -0.53 1.62
C PHE A 60 1.36 0.80 1.77
N ILE A 61 1.96 1.08 2.93
CA ILE A 61 2.62 2.37 3.18
C ILE A 61 3.77 2.59 2.20
N MET A 62 4.56 1.56 1.89
CA MET A 62 5.65 1.67 0.91
C MET A 62 5.13 1.98 -0.49
N LYS A 63 3.98 1.40 -0.88
CA LYS A 63 3.31 1.68 -2.17
C LYS A 63 2.67 3.07 -2.21
N TYR A 64 1.95 3.44 -1.14
CA TYR A 64 1.24 4.70 -0.99
C TYR A 64 2.18 5.91 -0.87
N ARG A 65 3.37 5.71 -0.30
CA ARG A 65 4.44 6.71 -0.30
C ARG A 65 5.31 6.64 -1.56
N GLY A 66 4.99 5.79 -2.53
CA GLY A 66 5.82 5.60 -3.73
C GLY A 66 5.81 6.81 -4.67
N PRO A 67 6.74 6.87 -5.65
CA PRO A 67 6.90 8.04 -6.53
C PRO A 67 5.61 8.44 -7.27
N GLY A 68 4.78 7.46 -7.67
CA GLY A 68 3.52 7.75 -8.37
C GLY A 68 2.52 8.52 -7.51
N PHE A 69 2.36 8.15 -6.25
CA PHE A 69 1.46 8.85 -5.32
C PHE A 69 2.06 10.16 -4.82
N HIS A 70 3.38 10.20 -4.62
CA HIS A 70 4.07 11.46 -4.37
C HIS A 70 3.77 12.48 -5.49
N GLN A 71 3.90 12.07 -6.77
CA GLN A 71 3.55 12.93 -7.90
C GLN A 71 2.06 13.33 -7.92
N ARG A 72 1.15 12.40 -7.59
CA ARG A 72 -0.30 12.65 -7.53
C ARG A 72 -0.64 13.80 -6.59
N PHE A 73 -0.10 13.81 -5.38
CA PHE A 73 -0.46 14.79 -4.35
C PHE A 73 0.40 16.06 -4.36
N HIS A 74 1.67 15.98 -4.78
CA HIS A 74 2.54 17.16 -4.91
C HIS A 74 2.30 17.92 -6.23
N GLY A 75 1.52 17.34 -7.14
CA GLY A 75 1.19 17.92 -8.44
C GLY A 75 2.36 17.90 -9.43
N ASP A 76 2.13 18.52 -10.59
CA ASP A 76 3.20 18.92 -11.51
C ASP A 76 3.72 20.33 -11.16
N LYS A 77 4.61 20.90 -12.00
CA LYS A 77 5.11 22.28 -11.81
C LYS A 77 4.00 23.36 -11.80
N SER A 78 2.76 23.02 -12.16
CA SER A 78 1.59 23.91 -12.08
C SER A 78 0.88 23.87 -10.73
N GLY A 79 1.25 22.95 -9.83
CA GLY A 79 0.67 22.82 -8.49
C GLY A 79 -0.78 22.32 -8.50
N ARG A 80 -1.26 21.79 -9.63
CA ARG A 80 -2.63 21.29 -9.77
C ARG A 80 -2.69 19.79 -9.51
N TYR A 81 -3.68 19.38 -8.73
CA TYR A 81 -4.07 17.97 -8.60
C TYR A 81 -4.79 17.53 -9.87
N VAL A 82 -4.17 16.60 -10.61
CA VAL A 82 -4.70 16.05 -11.87
C VAL A 82 -4.66 14.53 -11.77
N ALA A 83 -5.78 13.97 -11.35
CA ALA A 83 -6.02 12.53 -11.25
C ALA A 83 -7.47 12.21 -11.68
N ASP A 84 -7.75 10.93 -11.82
CA ASP A 84 -9.05 10.37 -12.19
C ASP A 84 -10.18 10.75 -11.22
N ASP A 85 -9.85 10.98 -9.95
CA ASP A 85 -10.78 11.36 -8.88
C ASP A 85 -10.83 12.87 -8.60
N ALA A 86 -10.28 13.72 -9.47
CA ALA A 86 -10.03 15.13 -9.16
C ALA A 86 -11.25 15.92 -8.66
N ASP A 87 -12.45 15.66 -9.19
CA ASP A 87 -13.66 16.37 -8.78
C ASP A 87 -14.12 15.94 -7.38
N GLN A 88 -14.10 14.64 -7.09
CA GLN A 88 -14.42 14.10 -5.76
C GLN A 88 -13.38 14.55 -4.73
N PHE A 89 -12.10 14.53 -5.11
CA PHE A 89 -11.01 14.94 -4.25
C PHE A 89 -11.09 16.43 -3.88
N LYS A 90 -11.33 17.31 -4.86
CA LYS A 90 -11.54 18.75 -4.61
C LYS A 90 -12.74 19.03 -3.71
N LYS A 91 -13.84 18.29 -3.91
CA LYS A 91 -15.02 18.39 -3.04
C LYS A 91 -14.67 18.00 -1.60
N TYR A 92 -13.99 16.88 -1.41
CA TYR A 92 -13.53 16.43 -0.09
C TYR A 92 -12.64 17.48 0.59
N MET A 93 -11.68 18.05 -0.15
CA MET A 93 -10.81 19.10 0.36
C MET A 93 -11.61 20.32 0.85
N ALA A 94 -12.55 20.81 0.04
CA ALA A 94 -13.38 21.96 0.39
C ALA A 94 -14.27 21.69 1.61
N GLU A 95 -14.87 20.50 1.71
CA GLU A 95 -15.73 20.11 2.83
C GLU A 95 -14.95 19.94 4.16
N ASN A 96 -13.66 19.59 4.08
CA ASN A 96 -12.81 19.35 5.25
C ASN A 96 -11.79 20.46 5.53
N GLY A 97 -11.84 21.57 4.76
CA GLY A 97 -10.98 22.74 4.98
C GLY A 97 -9.51 22.53 4.62
N TYR A 98 -9.22 21.69 3.62
CA TYR A 98 -7.88 21.51 3.08
C TYR A 98 -7.61 22.45 1.92
N ASP A 99 -6.49 23.17 1.98
CA ASP A 99 -6.03 24.04 0.89
C ASP A 99 -5.04 23.33 -0.05
N ASN A 100 -4.27 22.35 0.46
CA ASN A 100 -3.23 21.65 -0.29
C ASN A 100 -3.47 20.12 -0.31
N PRO A 101 -3.46 19.46 -1.49
CA PRO A 101 -3.57 18.01 -1.60
C PRO A 101 -2.54 17.23 -0.76
N VAL A 102 -1.35 17.79 -0.56
CA VAL A 102 -0.28 17.20 0.26
C VAL A 102 -0.72 17.05 1.72
N ASP A 103 -1.55 17.97 2.24
CA ASP A 103 -2.05 17.89 3.62
C ASP A 103 -3.04 16.72 3.79
N VAL A 104 -3.84 16.42 2.76
CA VAL A 104 -4.72 15.25 2.73
C VAL A 104 -3.89 13.97 2.72
N TRP A 105 -2.89 13.87 1.84
CA TRP A 105 -1.97 12.73 1.79
C TRP A 105 -1.23 12.51 3.11
N PHE A 106 -0.74 13.60 3.72
CA PHE A 106 -0.08 13.56 5.02
C PHE A 106 -1.02 13.08 6.12
N LYS A 107 -2.27 13.57 6.14
CA LYS A 107 -3.30 13.07 7.05
C LYS A 107 -3.59 11.59 6.84
N SER A 108 -3.72 11.13 5.59
CA SER A 108 -3.96 9.74 5.23
C SER A 108 -2.83 8.83 5.73
N ILE A 109 -1.58 9.13 5.37
CA ILE A 109 -0.43 8.28 5.73
C ILE A 109 -0.22 8.22 7.24
N THR A 110 -0.37 9.34 7.94
CA THR A 110 -0.18 9.39 9.40
C THR A 110 -1.28 8.65 10.15
N THR A 111 -2.54 8.80 9.72
CA THR A 111 -3.67 8.03 10.27
C THR A 111 -3.43 6.53 10.11
N ILE A 112 -3.04 6.07 8.92
CA ILE A 112 -2.80 4.64 8.67
C ILE A 112 -1.62 4.10 9.50
N LEU A 113 -0.55 4.88 9.64
CA LEU A 113 0.60 4.52 10.47
C LEU A 113 0.20 4.30 11.93
N ASP A 114 -0.60 5.19 12.48
CA ASP A 114 -1.03 5.16 13.89
C ASP A 114 -2.22 4.21 14.15
N LEU A 115 -2.92 3.77 13.09
CA LEU A 115 -4.09 2.90 13.16
C LEU A 115 -3.81 1.59 13.91
N ARG A 116 -4.72 1.18 14.79
CA ARG A 116 -4.66 -0.11 15.49
C ARG A 116 -5.77 -1.02 14.97
N PHE A 117 -5.42 -2.25 14.63
CA PHE A 117 -6.39 -3.24 14.19
C PHE A 117 -7.08 -3.88 15.38
N ASP A 118 -8.40 -3.78 15.44
CA ASP A 118 -9.23 -4.55 16.35
C ASP A 118 -9.89 -5.75 15.63
N LEU A 119 -10.37 -6.71 16.42
CA LEU A 119 -11.02 -7.92 15.89
C LEU A 119 -12.45 -7.66 15.42
N GLN A 120 -13.09 -6.65 15.99
CA GLN A 120 -14.48 -6.30 15.71
C GLN A 120 -14.60 -5.44 14.44
N GLY A 121 -13.49 -4.89 13.94
CA GLY A 121 -13.44 -4.17 12.69
C GLY A 121 -13.71 -2.67 12.77
N HIS A 122 -13.72 -2.09 13.98
CA HIS A 122 -13.97 -0.66 14.18
C HIS A 122 -12.96 0.22 13.45
N TRP A 123 -11.73 -0.27 13.29
CA TRP A 123 -10.68 0.42 12.54
C TRP A 123 -11.10 0.81 11.13
N ARG A 124 -12.00 0.05 10.46
CA ARG A 124 -12.49 0.38 9.11
C ARG A 124 -13.37 1.62 9.12
N THR A 125 -14.33 1.63 10.04
CA THR A 125 -15.28 2.73 10.21
C THR A 125 -14.54 3.99 10.66
N GLU A 126 -13.57 3.85 11.57
CA GLU A 126 -12.69 4.94 11.98
C GLU A 126 -11.92 5.49 10.77
N LEU A 127 -11.32 4.61 9.96
CA LEU A 127 -10.53 5.04 8.81
C LEU A 127 -11.39 5.76 7.76
N LEU A 128 -12.54 5.20 7.39
CA LEU A 128 -13.49 5.80 6.43
C LEU A 128 -14.01 7.17 6.90
N ALA A 129 -14.10 7.39 8.21
CA ALA A 129 -14.53 8.67 8.78
C ALA A 129 -13.39 9.69 8.90
N THR A 130 -12.13 9.27 8.85
CA THR A 130 -10.97 10.10 9.24
C THR A 130 -10.13 10.60 8.08
N ILE A 131 -10.06 9.84 6.98
CA ILE A 131 -9.21 10.16 5.83
C ILE A 131 -10.02 10.20 4.54
N TYR A 132 -9.39 10.52 3.43
CA TYR A 132 -10.04 10.54 2.13
C TYR A 132 -10.69 9.16 1.83
N PRO A 133 -12.00 9.09 1.49
CA PRO A 133 -12.71 7.83 1.39
C PRO A 133 -12.08 6.81 0.44
N ASP A 134 -11.56 7.25 -0.71
CA ASP A 134 -10.96 6.33 -1.69
C ASP A 134 -9.64 5.75 -1.16
N ASP A 135 -8.83 6.56 -0.46
CA ASP A 135 -7.61 6.09 0.22
C ASP A 135 -7.94 5.07 1.31
N ALA A 136 -9.00 5.33 2.09
CA ALA A 136 -9.48 4.43 3.14
C ALA A 136 -9.95 3.09 2.55
N LEU A 137 -10.79 3.14 1.50
CA LEU A 137 -11.28 1.96 0.81
C LEU A 137 -10.12 1.15 0.22
N TRP A 138 -9.14 1.81 -0.37
CA TRP A 138 -7.98 1.13 -0.92
C TRP A 138 -7.16 0.43 0.17
N PHE A 139 -6.92 1.09 1.30
CA PHE A 139 -6.24 0.46 2.43
C PHE A 139 -7.01 -0.76 2.96
N ILE A 140 -8.32 -0.64 3.12
CA ILE A 140 -9.17 -1.76 3.57
C ILE A 140 -9.08 -2.93 2.59
N MET A 141 -9.22 -2.66 1.29
CA MET A 141 -9.07 -3.68 0.25
C MET A 141 -7.68 -4.33 0.27
N HIS A 142 -6.61 -3.57 0.49
CA HIS A 142 -5.26 -4.11 0.61
C HIS A 142 -5.09 -5.03 1.83
N MET A 143 -5.69 -4.66 2.97
CA MET A 143 -5.59 -5.44 4.21
C MET A 143 -6.36 -6.78 4.14
N GLU A 144 -7.46 -6.81 3.40
CA GLU A 144 -8.44 -7.92 3.45
C GLU A 144 -8.61 -8.68 2.14
N GLY A 145 -8.43 -8.02 1.00
CA GLY A 145 -8.66 -8.59 -0.33
C GLY A 145 -7.54 -9.50 -0.84
N TYR A 146 -6.53 -9.80 -0.02
CA TYR A 146 -5.36 -10.54 -0.45
C TYR A 146 -4.92 -11.63 0.55
N TYR A 147 -4.59 -12.80 0.01
CA TYR A 147 -3.82 -13.83 0.70
C TYR A 147 -2.33 -13.44 0.71
N LEU A 148 -1.68 -13.52 1.86
CA LEU A 148 -0.24 -13.27 1.99
C LEU A 148 0.51 -14.59 1.84
N ALA A 149 1.36 -14.68 0.83
CA ALA A 149 2.26 -15.80 0.58
C ALA A 149 3.73 -15.38 0.68
N PHE A 150 4.57 -16.35 1.04
CA PHE A 150 6.02 -16.21 1.13
C PHE A 150 6.66 -17.16 0.14
N CYS A 151 7.52 -16.66 -0.74
CA CYS A 151 8.17 -17.49 -1.74
C CYS A 151 9.69 -17.29 -1.72
N THR A 152 10.41 -18.35 -2.05
CA THR A 152 11.85 -18.35 -2.25
C THR A 152 12.14 -18.85 -3.67
N PRO A 153 13.24 -18.43 -4.32
CA PRO A 153 13.59 -18.95 -5.64
C PRO A 153 13.87 -20.46 -5.55
N CYS A 154 13.32 -21.24 -6.48
CA CYS A 154 13.50 -22.70 -6.51
C CYS A 154 14.96 -23.09 -6.75
N ASN A 155 15.67 -22.34 -7.61
CA ASN A 155 17.10 -22.50 -7.80
C ASN A 155 17.87 -21.74 -6.71
N THR A 156 18.93 -22.36 -6.18
CA THR A 156 19.80 -21.75 -5.17
C THR A 156 20.67 -20.64 -5.73
N ASP A 157 20.95 -20.65 -7.03
CA ASP A 157 21.78 -19.65 -7.70
C ASP A 157 20.99 -18.40 -8.14
N ASP A 158 19.66 -18.46 -8.05
CA ASP A 158 18.77 -17.36 -8.41
C ASP A 158 18.54 -16.43 -7.20
N GLU A 159 18.42 -15.13 -7.48
CA GLU A 159 18.11 -14.11 -6.48
C GLU A 159 17.07 -13.11 -7.01
N PHE A 160 16.24 -12.60 -6.12
CA PHE A 160 15.39 -11.45 -6.42
C PHE A 160 16.22 -10.17 -6.44
N VAL A 161 16.01 -9.34 -7.47
CA VAL A 161 16.62 -8.02 -7.57
C VAL A 161 15.85 -7.03 -6.70
N LEU A 162 16.52 -6.48 -5.69
CA LEU A 162 15.97 -5.42 -4.85
C LEU A 162 16.21 -4.07 -5.54
N THR A 163 15.13 -3.43 -5.98
CA THR A 163 15.17 -2.07 -6.57
C THR A 163 14.62 -1.06 -5.57
N GLU A 164 14.85 0.23 -5.82
CA GLU A 164 14.31 1.31 -4.97
C GLU A 164 12.77 1.32 -4.91
N ASN A 165 12.09 0.72 -5.90
CA ASN A 165 10.62 0.65 -6.01
C ASN A 165 10.08 -0.78 -5.85
N CYS A 166 10.77 -1.65 -5.11
CA CYS A 166 10.40 -3.06 -5.02
C CYS A 166 9.00 -3.35 -4.42
N TYR A 167 8.33 -2.35 -3.83
CA TYR A 167 7.01 -2.49 -3.19
C TYR A 167 5.82 -2.08 -4.08
N SER A 168 6.07 -1.63 -5.31
CA SER A 168 5.03 -1.17 -6.24
C SER A 168 4.79 -2.12 -7.42
N VAL A 169 5.49 -3.25 -7.48
CA VAL A 169 5.39 -4.21 -8.58
C VAL A 169 4.08 -5.00 -8.43
N HIS A 170 3.29 -5.01 -9.48
CA HIS A 170 1.99 -5.67 -9.50
C HIS A 170 1.63 -6.13 -10.91
N GLU A 171 0.68 -7.04 -11.00
CA GLU A 171 0.03 -7.43 -12.25
C GLU A 171 -1.49 -7.48 -12.10
N GLY A 172 -2.21 -7.40 -13.22
CA GLY A 172 -3.66 -7.51 -13.28
C GLY A 172 -4.28 -6.56 -14.32
N PRO A 173 -5.58 -6.69 -14.61
CA PRO A 173 -6.23 -5.93 -15.67
C PRO A 173 -6.63 -4.52 -15.22
N ASN A 174 -6.75 -3.64 -16.21
CA ASN A 174 -7.54 -2.42 -16.12
C ASN A 174 -8.91 -2.69 -16.76
N SER A 175 -9.97 -2.52 -15.98
CA SER A 175 -11.33 -2.45 -16.49
C SER A 175 -11.51 -1.14 -17.25
N THR A 176 -12.10 -1.20 -18.44
CA THR A 176 -12.39 -0.02 -19.24
C THR A 176 -13.87 0.07 -19.59
N GLN A 177 -14.37 1.28 -19.75
CA GLN A 177 -15.71 1.57 -20.21
C GLN A 177 -15.64 2.53 -21.40
N LEU A 178 -16.48 2.31 -22.40
CA LEU A 178 -16.64 3.26 -23.51
C LEU A 178 -17.37 4.50 -23.01
N ASN A 179 -16.70 5.64 -23.06
CA ASN A 179 -17.36 6.93 -22.91
C ASN A 179 -18.13 7.24 -24.19
N LEU A 180 -19.46 7.32 -24.08
CA LEU A 180 -20.35 7.52 -25.23
C LEU A 180 -20.27 8.94 -25.82
N GLU A 181 -19.78 9.91 -25.06
CA GLU A 181 -19.64 11.30 -25.51
C GLU A 181 -18.35 11.52 -26.29
N THR A 182 -17.24 10.93 -25.82
CA THR A 182 -15.92 11.08 -26.45
C THR A 182 -15.63 9.97 -27.47
N GLY A 183 -16.28 8.82 -27.35
CA GLY A 183 -16.00 7.62 -28.13
C GLY A 183 -14.72 6.88 -27.70
N GLU A 184 -14.10 7.28 -26.59
CA GLU A 184 -12.86 6.70 -26.07
C GLU A 184 -13.13 5.68 -24.96
N HIS A 185 -12.24 4.69 -24.82
CA HIS A 185 -12.26 3.76 -23.69
C HIS A 185 -11.52 4.37 -22.49
N GLU A 186 -12.23 4.64 -21.41
CA GLU A 186 -11.68 5.16 -20.17
C GLU A 186 -11.47 4.03 -19.18
N VAL A 187 -10.34 4.04 -18.46
CA VAL A 187 -10.07 3.10 -17.37
C VAL A 187 -10.98 3.45 -16.21
N THR A 188 -11.82 2.51 -15.78
CA THR A 188 -12.79 2.72 -14.68
C THR A 188 -12.36 2.07 -13.38
N ALA A 189 -11.57 1.01 -13.46
CA ALA A 189 -11.03 0.35 -12.29
C ALA A 189 -9.74 -0.37 -12.64
N TRP A 190 -8.79 -0.33 -11.71
CA TRP A 190 -7.61 -1.15 -11.77
C TRP A 190 -7.74 -2.29 -10.74
N SER A 191 -7.44 -3.52 -11.15
CA SER A 191 -7.49 -4.70 -10.29
C SER A 191 -6.11 -5.35 -10.21
N SER A 192 -5.47 -5.28 -9.05
CA SER A 192 -4.26 -6.09 -8.79
C SER A 192 -4.64 -7.53 -8.51
N TYR A 193 -4.10 -8.44 -9.30
CA TYR A 193 -4.19 -9.88 -9.05
C TYR A 193 -3.06 -10.35 -8.14
N HIS A 194 -1.84 -9.84 -8.37
CA HIS A 194 -0.72 -10.07 -7.48
C HIS A 194 0.01 -8.76 -7.21
N GLU A 195 0.38 -8.54 -5.95
CA GLU A 195 1.37 -7.53 -5.57
C GLU A 195 2.64 -8.22 -5.08
N PHE A 196 3.77 -7.80 -5.62
CA PHE A 196 5.06 -8.42 -5.39
C PHE A 196 5.93 -7.47 -4.57
N ALA A 197 6.52 -8.00 -3.51
CA ALA A 197 7.45 -7.26 -2.67
C ALA A 197 8.67 -8.11 -2.32
N PRO A 198 9.71 -8.08 -3.18
CA PRO A 198 11.02 -8.62 -2.83
C PRO A 198 11.56 -7.91 -1.58
N ILE A 199 11.78 -8.66 -0.51
CA ILE A 199 12.26 -8.14 0.78
C ILE A 199 13.70 -8.53 1.08
N THR A 200 14.16 -9.65 0.52
CA THR A 200 15.57 -10.05 0.50
C THR A 200 15.89 -10.74 -0.83
N PRO A 201 17.17 -10.95 -1.19
CA PRO A 201 17.53 -11.68 -2.41
C PRO A 201 16.93 -13.10 -2.47
N ARG A 202 16.57 -13.68 -1.32
CA ARG A 202 16.08 -15.06 -1.20
C ARG A 202 14.61 -15.16 -0.77
N LEU A 203 13.92 -14.04 -0.55
CA LEU A 203 12.56 -14.04 -0.01
C LEU A 203 11.73 -12.91 -0.64
N ILE A 204 10.57 -13.28 -1.17
CA ILE A 204 9.54 -12.36 -1.67
C ILE A 204 8.23 -12.55 -0.89
N LEU A 205 7.56 -11.44 -0.62
CA LEU A 205 6.17 -11.43 -0.18
C LEU A 205 5.27 -11.26 -1.40
N ILE A 206 4.21 -12.06 -1.48
CA ILE A 206 3.21 -11.95 -2.53
C ILE A 206 1.85 -11.75 -1.89
N LEU A 207 1.15 -10.69 -2.28
CA LEU A 207 -0.26 -10.51 -1.99
C LEU A 207 -1.05 -11.01 -3.19
N ARG A 208 -1.72 -12.15 -3.05
CA ARG A 208 -2.58 -12.75 -4.09
C ARG A 208 -4.04 -12.37 -3.84
N SER A 209 -4.67 -11.75 -4.82
CA SER A 209 -6.07 -11.31 -4.72
C SER A 209 -7.01 -12.48 -4.45
N CYS A 210 -8.01 -12.26 -3.59
CA CYS A 210 -9.10 -13.22 -3.37
C CYS A 210 -10.06 -13.34 -4.57
N LEU A 211 -9.94 -12.46 -5.57
CA LEU A 211 -10.71 -12.55 -6.82
C LEU A 211 -10.24 -13.70 -7.72
N LEU A 212 -9.02 -14.20 -7.52
CA LEU A 212 -8.50 -15.33 -8.27
C LEU A 212 -9.01 -16.63 -7.64
N SER A 213 -9.65 -17.46 -8.46
CA SER A 213 -10.17 -18.77 -8.07
C SER A 213 -9.14 -19.55 -7.25
N ASN A 214 -9.58 -20.10 -6.14
CA ASN A 214 -8.79 -21.00 -5.32
C ASN A 214 -9.37 -22.41 -5.45
N PRO A 215 -8.69 -23.34 -6.15
CA PRO A 215 -9.18 -24.70 -6.33
C PRO A 215 -9.51 -25.44 -5.03
N GLU A 216 -8.93 -25.03 -3.90
CA GLU A 216 -9.20 -25.63 -2.59
C GLU A 216 -10.46 -25.07 -1.90
N GLU A 217 -10.88 -23.84 -2.25
CA GLU A 217 -12.05 -23.16 -1.67
C GLU A 217 -13.27 -23.15 -2.61
N ASP A 218 -13.06 -23.34 -3.91
CA ASP A 218 -14.08 -23.31 -4.96
C ASP A 218 -14.66 -24.70 -5.32
N MET A 219 -14.38 -25.73 -4.50
CA MET A 219 -14.92 -27.10 -4.63
C MET A 219 -16.22 -27.31 -3.86
#